data_AF-A0A849X2T4-F1
#
_entry.id   AF-A0A849X2T4-F1
#
_cell.length_a   1.000
_cell.length_b   1.000
_cell.length_c   1.000
_cell.angle_alpha   90.00
_cell.angle_beta   90.00
_cell.angle_gamma   90.00
#
_symmetry.space_group_name_H-M   'P 1'
#
loop_
_entity.id
_entity.type
_entity.pdbx_description
1 polymer ?
#
loop_
_entity_poly.entity_id
_entity_poly.type
_entity_poly.pdbx_seq_one_letter_code
_entity_poly.pdbx_strand_id
1 'polypeptide(L)'
;MTGLSSTGDKRFNKRLSNLKTRWSRSAFYQLMHCGAIVFFLFVLAMFTEKRKLKYAFLVGAIFSLMLSWGKNFPILTDFFIDYFPLYNKFRAVSSIQVILELCIPVLAVLGLYSFFKLEKGEQWKALWKSSAIAVGVLVLLFVCKGMFSFSAESDSYFRQAYGEIGQPFVDALKEDRRAMYTSDLLRSMGLIAAAFALFWLFIKEKVSQTISVILIGSLMVLDLYVIDKNYVNADDFVNARQVNQPFQPTEADLKILEDKDPNFRVFEPSQGMAGGRTSYFHKAIGGYSAVKPQRIQQLYDYQIANNNIQVLNMLNVKYVIQTTEEGQPIPLQNPNANGNAWFVSNIKTVKNADEEIRALDSLDTKNEAVVDKEFMKSVSSKSFVKDSLATITLEEYKPNYLKYTSQNTNKGLAIFSEIYYPKGWKITIDGKEAEQIRANYVLRALEIPAVKHTIEFKFEP
;
A
#
# COMPACT_ATOMS: atom_id res chain seq x y z
N MET A 1 12.54 1.83 -28.79
CA MET A 1 12.47 0.36 -28.85
C MET A 1 11.07 -0.10 -29.23
N THR A 2 10.83 -0.46 -30.49
CA THR A 2 9.62 -1.17 -30.94
C THR A 2 9.65 -2.66 -30.60
N GLY A 3 10.81 -3.21 -30.18
CA GLY A 3 11.04 -4.64 -30.00
C GLY A 3 10.77 -5.27 -28.63
N LEU A 4 10.44 -4.50 -27.57
CA LEU A 4 10.10 -5.08 -26.26
C LEU A 4 8.59 -5.30 -26.06
N SER A 5 7.76 -4.93 -27.05
CA SER A 5 6.30 -5.12 -27.03
C SER A 5 5.82 -6.45 -27.61
N SER A 6 6.74 -7.29 -28.12
CA SER A 6 6.41 -8.51 -28.88
C SER A 6 6.25 -9.78 -28.03
N THR A 7 6.44 -9.73 -26.71
CA THR A 7 6.05 -10.84 -25.86
C THR A 7 4.53 -10.78 -25.70
N GLY A 8 3.82 -11.79 -26.19
CA GLY A 8 2.35 -11.92 -26.08
C GLY A 8 1.84 -12.04 -24.64
N ASP A 9 2.69 -11.84 -23.63
CA ASP A 9 2.32 -11.83 -22.22
C ASP A 9 1.74 -10.46 -21.83
N LYS A 10 0.40 -10.41 -21.81
CA LYS A 10 -0.37 -9.24 -21.39
C LYS A 10 0.03 -8.72 -20.00
N ARG A 11 0.49 -9.57 -19.08
CA ARG A 11 0.91 -9.13 -17.73
C ARG A 11 2.26 -8.42 -17.76
N PHE A 12 3.19 -8.89 -18.58
CA PHE A 12 4.48 -8.24 -18.80
C PHE A 12 4.30 -6.86 -19.44
N ASN A 13 3.46 -6.77 -20.47
CA ASN A 13 3.14 -5.50 -21.12
C ASN A 13 2.42 -4.51 -20.19
N LYS A 14 1.50 -4.98 -19.33
CA LYS A 14 0.85 -4.15 -18.28
C LYS A 14 1.85 -3.68 -17.21
N ARG A 15 2.84 -4.51 -16.86
CA ARG A 15 3.94 -4.10 -15.95
C ARG A 15 4.82 -3.03 -16.61
N LEU A 16 5.19 -3.20 -17.87
CA LEU A 16 5.97 -2.21 -18.62
C LEU A 16 5.24 -0.88 -18.82
N SER A 17 3.95 -0.89 -19.16
CA SER A 17 3.16 0.34 -19.28
C SER A 17 3.05 1.09 -17.94
N ASN A 18 2.89 0.35 -16.83
CA ASN A 18 2.89 0.92 -15.49
C ASN A 18 4.25 1.48 -15.05
N LEU A 19 5.36 0.95 -15.56
CA LEU A 19 6.71 1.48 -15.30
C LEU A 19 6.97 2.80 -16.05
N LYS A 20 6.40 2.94 -17.25
CA LYS A 20 6.52 4.15 -18.08
C LYS A 20 5.75 5.35 -17.51
N THR A 21 4.59 5.10 -16.90
CA THR A 21 3.70 6.14 -16.33
C THR A 21 4.10 6.60 -14.93
N ARG A 22 5.03 5.89 -14.25
CA ARG A 22 5.44 6.20 -12.87
C ARG A 22 6.51 7.28 -12.80
N TRP A 23 6.09 8.51 -12.50
CA TRP A 23 6.97 9.64 -12.16
C TRP A 23 6.94 10.02 -10.67
N SER A 24 6.03 9.43 -9.88
CA SER A 24 5.78 9.70 -8.45
C SER A 24 6.41 8.65 -7.52
N ARG A 25 6.77 9.08 -6.31
CA ARG A 25 7.46 8.33 -5.23
C ARG A 25 6.69 7.11 -4.70
N SER A 26 5.39 7.01 -4.93
CA SER A 26 4.58 5.94 -4.35
C SER A 26 3.74 5.24 -5.40
N ALA A 27 3.73 3.90 -5.36
CA ALA A 27 2.86 3.03 -6.16
C ALA A 27 1.35 3.34 -6.02
N PHE A 28 0.97 4.15 -5.02
CA PHE A 28 -0.41 4.45 -4.62
C PHE A 28 -0.92 5.85 -5.02
N TYR A 29 -0.05 6.81 -5.35
CA TYR A 29 -0.49 8.17 -5.67
C TYR A 29 -0.28 8.43 -7.16
N GLN A 30 -1.31 8.08 -7.91
CA GLN A 30 -1.43 8.31 -9.35
C GLN A 30 -1.72 9.80 -9.60
N LEU A 31 -1.16 10.35 -10.68
CA LEU A 31 -1.37 11.75 -11.04
C LEU A 31 -2.84 11.97 -11.38
N MET A 32 -3.46 12.86 -10.61
CA MET A 32 -4.82 13.32 -10.81
C MET A 32 -4.88 14.20 -12.06
N HIS A 33 -5.61 13.77 -13.10
CA HIS A 33 -5.78 14.52 -14.34
C HIS A 33 -7.12 15.26 -14.34
N CYS A 34 -7.09 16.58 -14.21
CA CYS A 34 -8.32 17.39 -14.23
C CYS A 34 -8.86 17.68 -15.64
N GLY A 35 -8.14 17.35 -16.72
CA GLY A 35 -8.51 17.70 -18.10
C GLY A 35 -7.97 19.07 -18.55
N ALA A 36 -7.39 19.13 -19.74
CA ALA A 36 -6.96 20.36 -20.40
C ALA A 36 -8.15 21.28 -20.73
N ILE A 37 -9.29 20.71 -21.14
CA ILE A 37 -10.51 21.48 -21.43
C ILE A 37 -11.10 22.07 -20.15
N VAL A 38 -11.15 21.28 -19.07
CA VAL A 38 -11.63 21.75 -17.77
C VAL A 38 -10.72 22.87 -17.26
N PHE A 39 -9.39 22.72 -17.35
CA PHE A 39 -8.46 23.77 -16.99
C PHE A 39 -8.69 25.05 -17.80
N PHE A 40 -8.87 24.94 -19.12
CA PHE A 40 -9.16 26.09 -19.98
C PHE A 40 -10.46 26.81 -19.57
N LEU A 41 -11.53 26.06 -19.30
CA LEU A 41 -12.81 26.60 -18.84
C LEU A 41 -12.70 27.23 -17.43
N PHE A 42 -11.87 26.66 -16.56
CA PHE A 42 -11.53 27.25 -15.25
C PHE A 42 -10.88 28.63 -15.43
N VAL A 43 -9.89 28.75 -16.32
CA VAL A 43 -9.26 30.04 -16.63
C VAL A 43 -10.29 31.01 -17.23
N LEU A 44 -11.17 30.51 -18.10
CA LEU A 44 -12.29 31.29 -18.65
C LEU A 44 -13.19 31.87 -17.56
N ALA A 45 -13.53 31.07 -16.55
CA ALA A 45 -14.35 31.50 -15.41
C ALA A 45 -13.76 32.70 -14.68
N MET A 46 -12.44 32.83 -14.62
CA MET A 46 -11.78 33.96 -13.97
C MET A 46 -12.11 35.29 -14.66
N PHE A 47 -12.40 35.28 -15.95
CA PHE A 47 -12.76 36.48 -16.74
C PHE A 47 -14.26 36.63 -16.97
N THR A 48 -15.04 35.54 -16.95
CA THR A 48 -16.47 35.58 -17.27
C THR A 48 -17.38 35.66 -16.05
N GLU A 49 -17.03 34.99 -14.95
CA GLU A 49 -17.87 34.95 -13.74
C GLU A 49 -17.72 36.25 -12.95
N LYS A 50 -18.82 36.93 -12.64
CA LYS A 50 -18.83 38.21 -11.90
C LYS A 50 -18.97 37.99 -10.39
N ARG A 51 -19.52 36.86 -9.95
CA ARG A 51 -19.73 36.54 -8.54
C ARG A 51 -18.41 36.32 -7.81
N LYS A 52 -18.32 36.84 -6.59
CA LYS A 52 -17.12 36.71 -5.72
C LYS A 52 -16.83 35.25 -5.33
N LEU A 53 -17.82 34.36 -5.43
CA LEU A 53 -17.67 32.93 -5.13
C LEU A 53 -16.53 32.26 -5.92
N LYS A 54 -16.22 32.74 -7.12
CA LYS A 54 -15.10 32.19 -7.91
C LYS A 54 -13.76 32.28 -7.18
N TYR A 55 -13.56 33.32 -6.38
CA TYR A 55 -12.33 33.50 -5.61
C TYR A 55 -12.24 32.54 -4.42
N ALA A 56 -13.37 32.15 -3.82
CA ALA A 56 -13.37 31.13 -2.78
C ALA A 56 -12.91 29.78 -3.31
N PHE A 57 -13.44 29.35 -4.47
CA PHE A 57 -12.98 28.13 -5.14
C PHE A 57 -11.53 28.23 -5.62
N LEU A 58 -11.11 29.39 -6.14
CA LEU A 58 -9.71 29.59 -6.56
C LEU A 58 -8.75 29.47 -5.37
N VAL A 59 -9.07 30.12 -4.24
CA VAL A 59 -8.28 30.02 -3.02
C VAL A 59 -8.25 28.58 -2.52
N GLY A 60 -9.39 27.88 -2.51
CA GLY A 60 -9.44 26.46 -2.14
C GLY A 60 -8.56 25.56 -3.03
N ALA A 61 -8.60 25.76 -4.35
CA ALA A 61 -7.77 25.03 -5.31
C ALA A 61 -6.27 25.31 -5.12
N ILE A 62 -5.87 26.59 -5.02
CA ILE A 62 -4.47 26.97 -4.82
C ILE A 62 -3.96 26.45 -3.47
N PHE A 63 -4.75 26.61 -2.41
CA PHE A 63 -4.38 26.22 -1.07
C PHE A 63 -4.21 24.71 -0.92
N SER A 64 -5.14 23.92 -1.48
CA SER A 64 -5.01 22.46 -1.51
C SER A 64 -3.82 22.00 -2.37
N LEU A 65 -3.55 22.65 -3.50
CA LEU A 65 -2.35 22.38 -4.31
C LEU A 65 -1.06 22.64 -3.51
N MET A 66 -0.95 23.78 -2.84
CA MET A 66 0.22 24.14 -2.05
C MET A 66 0.44 23.17 -0.88
N LEU A 67 -0.62 22.79 -0.18
CA LEU A 67 -0.53 21.78 0.89
C LEU A 67 -0.09 20.43 0.34
N SER A 68 -0.56 20.02 -0.85
CA SER A 68 -0.22 18.73 -1.45
C SER A 68 1.26 18.51 -1.76
N TRP A 69 2.08 19.57 -1.78
CA TRP A 69 3.51 19.50 -2.05
C TRP A 69 4.33 18.83 -0.95
N GLY A 70 3.78 18.75 0.28
CA GLY A 70 4.40 18.04 1.40
C GLY A 70 5.85 18.49 1.64
N LYS A 71 6.79 17.54 1.58
CA LYS A 71 8.23 17.80 1.77
C LYS A 71 8.84 18.82 0.79
N ASN A 72 8.20 19.08 -0.35
CA ASN A 72 8.68 20.09 -1.29
C ASN A 72 8.29 21.52 -0.87
N PHE A 73 7.40 21.65 0.12
CA PHE A 73 7.07 22.91 0.78
C PHE A 73 6.87 22.69 2.29
N PRO A 74 7.95 22.39 3.03
CA PRO A 74 7.88 21.97 4.43
C PRO A 74 7.35 23.08 5.34
N ILE A 75 7.68 24.35 5.06
CA ILE A 75 7.21 25.50 5.85
C ILE A 75 5.68 25.48 6.04
N LEU A 76 4.93 25.26 4.95
CA LEU A 76 3.48 25.19 5.02
C LEU A 76 3.01 23.86 5.60
N THR A 77 3.63 22.75 5.18
CA THR A 77 3.20 21.41 5.55
C THR A 77 3.39 21.14 7.04
N ASP A 78 4.56 21.46 7.58
CA ASP A 78 4.92 21.22 8.98
C ASP A 78 4.07 22.10 9.91
N PHE A 79 3.83 23.36 9.54
CA PHE A 79 2.89 24.21 10.26
C PHE A 79 1.50 23.58 10.36
N PHE A 80 0.99 22.96 9.30
CA PHE A 80 -0.30 22.27 9.33
C PHE A 80 -0.27 20.99 10.15
N ILE A 81 0.82 20.22 10.09
CA ILE A 81 0.99 18.99 10.88
C ILE A 81 1.02 19.31 12.39
N ASP A 82 1.72 20.37 12.77
CA ASP A 82 1.98 20.70 14.16
C ASP A 82 0.80 21.42 14.84
N TYR A 83 0.11 22.30 14.10
CA TYR A 83 -0.90 23.20 14.69
C TYR A 83 -2.34 22.93 14.27
N PHE A 84 -2.58 22.25 13.12
CA PHE A 84 -3.94 22.06 12.63
C PHE A 84 -4.53 20.72 13.08
N PRO A 85 -5.70 20.72 13.75
CA PRO A 85 -6.27 19.50 14.32
C PRO A 85 -6.56 18.48 13.22
N LEU A 86 -6.26 17.22 13.51
CA LEU A 86 -6.47 16.06 12.63
C LEU A 86 -5.63 16.06 11.33
N TYR A 87 -4.86 17.11 11.03
CA TYR A 87 -4.06 17.13 9.81
C TYR A 87 -2.96 16.05 9.82
N ASN A 88 -2.34 15.83 10.97
CA ASN A 88 -1.38 14.75 11.19
C ASN A 88 -1.98 13.32 11.11
N LYS A 89 -3.29 13.20 10.83
CA LYS A 89 -3.96 11.91 10.57
C LYS A 89 -4.09 11.59 9.08
N PHE A 90 -3.83 12.55 8.18
CA PHE A 90 -3.77 12.24 6.76
C PHE A 90 -2.56 11.36 6.46
N ARG A 91 -2.83 10.17 5.90
CA ARG A 91 -1.80 9.20 5.53
C ARG A 91 -0.84 9.73 4.45
N ALA A 92 -1.36 10.54 3.53
CA ALA A 92 -0.55 11.26 2.57
C ALA A 92 -1.11 12.65 2.32
N VAL A 93 -0.19 13.60 2.30
CA VAL A 93 -0.49 15.01 2.10
C VAL A 93 -1.09 15.26 0.70
N SER A 94 -0.75 14.43 -0.29
CA SER A 94 -1.31 14.54 -1.64
C SER A 94 -2.82 14.29 -1.72
N SER A 95 -3.41 13.55 -0.79
CA SER A 95 -4.86 13.26 -0.80
C SER A 95 -5.74 14.50 -0.66
N ILE A 96 -5.20 15.63 -0.17
CA ILE A 96 -5.94 16.90 -0.08
C ILE A 96 -6.32 17.47 -1.46
N GLN A 97 -5.68 17.00 -2.53
CA GLN A 97 -5.98 17.41 -3.91
C GLN A 97 -7.41 17.11 -4.34
N VAL A 98 -8.15 16.25 -3.63
CA VAL A 98 -9.60 16.07 -3.83
C VAL A 98 -10.37 17.39 -3.75
N ILE A 99 -9.90 18.36 -2.96
CA ILE A 99 -10.49 19.71 -2.89
C ILE A 99 -10.24 20.48 -4.19
N LEU A 100 -9.04 20.38 -4.75
CA LEU A 100 -8.69 20.97 -6.04
C LEU A 100 -9.55 20.36 -7.16
N GLU A 101 -9.73 19.04 -7.14
CA GLU A 101 -10.57 18.30 -8.10
C GLU A 101 -12.05 18.62 -7.98
N LEU A 102 -12.51 19.15 -6.85
CA LEU A 102 -13.85 19.72 -6.73
C LEU A 102 -13.88 21.16 -7.25
N CYS A 103 -12.92 22.00 -6.83
CA CYS A 103 -12.93 23.43 -7.12
C CYS A 103 -12.78 23.73 -8.61
N ILE A 104 -11.85 23.05 -9.31
CA ILE A 104 -11.54 23.33 -10.71
C ILE A 104 -12.73 23.01 -11.64
N PRO A 105 -13.38 21.83 -11.57
CA PRO A 105 -14.55 21.54 -12.39
C PRO A 105 -15.75 22.44 -12.09
N VAL A 106 -15.98 22.80 -10.82
CA VAL A 106 -17.04 23.76 -10.47
C VAL A 106 -16.80 25.11 -11.15
N LEU A 107 -15.56 25.61 -11.10
CA LEU A 107 -15.19 26.84 -11.81
C LEU A 107 -15.33 26.68 -13.33
N ALA A 108 -14.92 25.55 -13.90
CA ALA A 108 -15.04 25.28 -15.33
C ALA A 108 -16.51 25.38 -15.81
N VAL A 109 -17.44 24.75 -15.10
CA VAL A 109 -18.87 24.80 -15.42
C VAL A 109 -19.42 26.23 -15.27
N LEU A 110 -19.04 26.93 -14.20
CA LEU A 110 -19.39 28.34 -14.01
C LEU A 110 -18.86 29.24 -15.13
N GLY A 111 -17.64 28.97 -15.61
CA GLY A 111 -17.00 29.69 -16.70
C GLY A 111 -17.72 29.50 -18.02
N LEU A 112 -18.07 28.25 -18.34
CA LEU A 112 -18.88 27.91 -19.51
C LEU A 112 -20.25 28.59 -19.46
N TYR A 113 -20.95 28.49 -18.33
CA TYR A 113 -22.26 29.12 -18.14
C TYR A 113 -22.21 30.65 -18.27
N SER A 114 -21.24 31.28 -17.59
CA SER A 114 -21.12 32.74 -17.58
C SER A 114 -20.72 33.29 -18.94
N PHE A 115 -19.91 32.57 -19.71
CA PHE A 115 -19.49 32.98 -21.04
C PHE A 115 -20.67 33.27 -21.97
N PHE A 116 -21.68 32.38 -22.00
CA PHE A 116 -22.85 32.54 -22.86
C PHE A 116 -23.79 33.69 -22.44
N LYS A 117 -23.63 34.24 -21.22
CA LYS A 117 -24.39 35.39 -20.74
C LYS A 117 -23.75 36.74 -21.03
N LEU A 118 -22.50 36.76 -21.47
CA LEU A 118 -21.77 37.98 -21.76
C LEU A 118 -22.15 38.54 -23.15
N GLU A 119 -21.96 39.84 -23.32
CA GLU A 119 -21.99 40.46 -24.64
C GLU A 119 -20.81 40.00 -25.50
N LYS A 120 -20.98 40.00 -26.84
CA LYS A 120 -19.97 39.49 -27.80
C LYS A 120 -18.58 40.11 -27.62
N GLY A 121 -18.50 41.41 -27.31
CA GLY A 121 -17.23 42.11 -27.07
C GLY A 121 -16.52 41.61 -25.80
N GLU A 122 -17.27 41.34 -24.73
CA GLU A 122 -16.74 40.76 -23.50
C GLU A 122 -16.35 39.28 -23.69
N GLN A 123 -17.15 38.51 -24.45
CA GLN A 123 -16.84 37.13 -24.82
C GLN A 123 -15.48 37.03 -25.53
N TRP A 124 -15.23 37.88 -26.53
CA TRP A 124 -13.96 37.89 -27.25
C TRP A 124 -12.77 38.22 -26.34
N LYS A 125 -12.91 39.26 -25.50
CA LYS A 125 -11.86 39.64 -24.53
C LYS A 125 -11.56 38.50 -23.56
N ALA A 126 -12.59 37.85 -23.02
CA ALA A 126 -12.43 36.73 -22.10
C ALA A 126 -11.79 35.52 -22.79
N LEU A 127 -12.27 35.16 -23.99
CA LEU A 127 -11.75 34.04 -24.76
C LEU A 127 -10.26 34.22 -25.09
N TRP A 128 -9.88 35.40 -25.58
CA TRP A 128 -8.50 35.72 -25.91
C TRP A 128 -7.58 35.64 -24.69
N LYS A 129 -7.96 36.30 -23.58
CA LYS A 129 -7.18 36.28 -22.33
C LYS A 129 -6.99 34.86 -21.78
N SER A 130 -8.07 34.07 -21.80
CA SER A 130 -8.04 32.70 -21.28
C SER A 130 -7.17 31.79 -22.13
N SER A 131 -7.25 31.96 -23.45
CA SER A 131 -6.43 31.19 -24.40
C SER A 131 -4.97 31.59 -24.31
N ALA A 132 -4.67 32.88 -24.21
CA ALA A 132 -3.31 33.37 -24.03
C ALA A 132 -2.67 32.83 -22.74
N ILE A 133 -3.42 32.80 -21.62
CA ILE A 133 -2.92 32.22 -20.36
C ILE A 133 -2.74 30.71 -20.49
N ALA A 134 -3.73 29.98 -20.99
CA ALA A 134 -3.66 28.53 -21.04
C ALA A 134 -2.57 28.03 -22.00
N VAL A 135 -2.48 28.62 -23.20
CA VAL A 135 -1.39 28.36 -24.16
C VAL A 135 -0.06 28.84 -23.60
N GLY A 136 -0.01 30.01 -22.95
CA GLY A 136 1.21 30.52 -22.33
C GLY A 136 1.79 29.58 -21.27
N VAL A 137 0.92 29.00 -20.42
CA VAL A 137 1.32 27.96 -19.46
C VAL A 137 1.85 26.72 -20.17
N LEU A 138 1.16 26.22 -21.20
CA LEU A 138 1.60 25.04 -21.95
C LEU A 138 2.92 25.27 -22.70
N VAL A 139 3.12 26.46 -23.28
CA VAL A 139 4.36 26.85 -23.96
C VAL A 139 5.50 26.97 -22.95
N LEU A 140 5.26 27.59 -21.80
CA LEU A 140 6.24 27.65 -20.72
C LEU A 140 6.66 26.24 -20.29
N LEU A 141 5.69 25.35 -20.05
CA LEU A 141 5.94 23.95 -19.69
C LEU A 141 6.67 23.17 -20.80
N PHE A 142 6.42 23.50 -22.07
CA PHE A 142 7.10 22.90 -23.21
C PHE A 142 8.55 23.36 -23.31
N VAL A 143 8.84 24.64 -23.08
CA VAL A 143 10.20 25.19 -23.09
C VAL A 143 11.00 24.70 -21.88
N CYS A 144 10.40 24.75 -20.69
CA CYS A 144 11.05 24.31 -19.45
C CYS A 144 11.28 22.79 -19.39
N LYS A 145 10.71 21.98 -20.30
CA LYS A 145 10.85 20.52 -20.28
C LYS A 145 12.31 20.05 -20.32
N GLY A 146 13.20 20.82 -20.94
CA GLY A 146 14.64 20.51 -20.99
C GLY A 146 15.33 20.56 -19.62
N MET A 147 14.74 21.26 -18.65
CA MET A 147 15.27 21.38 -17.28
C MET A 147 14.88 20.18 -16.40
N PHE A 148 13.95 19.33 -16.85
CA PHE A 148 13.47 18.20 -16.07
C PHE A 148 14.35 16.96 -16.27
N SER A 149 14.67 16.28 -15.17
CA SER A 149 15.53 15.08 -15.19
C SER A 149 14.82 13.82 -15.69
N PHE A 150 13.48 13.81 -15.72
CA PHE A 150 12.61 12.66 -16.01
C PHE A 150 12.97 11.37 -15.24
N SER A 151 13.71 11.52 -14.12
CA SER A 151 14.21 10.43 -13.31
C SER A 151 13.19 10.10 -12.21
N ALA A 152 13.09 8.83 -11.84
CA ALA A 152 12.25 8.34 -10.74
C ALA A 152 13.13 7.65 -9.67
N GLU A 153 12.64 7.60 -8.43
CA GLU A 153 13.35 6.96 -7.31
C GLU A 153 13.61 5.47 -7.57
N SER A 154 12.71 4.79 -8.30
CA SER A 154 12.86 3.39 -8.71
C SER A 154 13.99 3.15 -9.73
N ASP A 155 14.51 4.19 -10.38
CA ASP A 155 15.54 4.04 -11.41
C ASP A 155 16.88 3.54 -10.81
N SER A 156 17.15 3.80 -9.53
CA SER A 156 18.31 3.22 -8.83
C SER A 156 18.19 1.70 -8.73
N TYR A 157 17.02 1.19 -8.36
CA TYR A 157 16.73 -0.23 -8.28
C TYR A 157 16.92 -0.91 -9.64
N PHE A 158 16.39 -0.35 -10.72
CA PHE A 158 16.55 -0.95 -12.06
C PHE A 158 18.00 -0.98 -12.53
N ARG A 159 18.80 0.05 -12.23
CA ARG A 159 20.23 0.03 -12.53
C ARG A 159 20.96 -1.10 -11.81
N GLN A 160 20.61 -1.35 -10.55
CA GLN A 160 21.24 -2.40 -9.75
C GLN A 160 20.73 -3.80 -10.13
N ALA A 161 19.43 -3.96 -10.37
CA ALA A 161 18.79 -5.25 -10.64
C ALA A 161 19.18 -5.83 -12.01
N TYR A 162 19.45 -4.98 -12.99
CA TYR A 162 19.69 -5.38 -14.38
C TYR A 162 21.18 -5.32 -14.80
N GLY A 163 22.11 -5.05 -13.88
CA GLY A 163 23.55 -5.07 -14.17
C GLY A 163 23.95 -4.22 -15.37
N GLU A 164 24.68 -4.81 -16.33
CA GLU A 164 25.22 -4.13 -17.51
C GLU A 164 24.15 -3.47 -18.41
N ILE A 165 22.94 -4.03 -18.48
CA ILE A 165 21.82 -3.46 -19.26
C ILE A 165 20.97 -2.47 -18.46
N GLY A 166 21.23 -2.31 -17.15
CA GLY A 166 20.42 -1.48 -16.26
C GLY A 166 20.47 0.02 -16.57
N GLN A 167 21.65 0.55 -16.92
CA GLN A 167 21.80 1.96 -17.30
C GLN A 167 21.14 2.27 -18.66
N PRO A 168 21.41 1.51 -19.75
CA PRO A 168 20.67 1.66 -21.02
C PRO A 168 19.15 1.53 -20.86
N PHE A 169 18.69 0.62 -20.00
CA PHE A 169 17.26 0.45 -19.70
C PHE A 169 16.65 1.69 -19.05
N VAL A 170 17.31 2.27 -18.04
CA VAL A 170 16.84 3.49 -17.39
C VAL A 170 16.86 4.69 -18.34
N ASP A 171 17.85 4.80 -19.21
CA ASP A 171 17.91 5.89 -20.19
C ASP A 171 16.76 5.79 -21.20
N ALA A 172 16.43 4.58 -21.66
CA ALA A 172 15.24 4.33 -22.48
C ALA A 172 13.92 4.67 -21.74
N LEU A 173 13.82 4.36 -20.44
CA LEU A 173 12.66 4.76 -19.63
C LEU A 173 12.52 6.28 -19.52
N LYS A 174 13.63 7.02 -19.36
CA LYS A 174 13.61 8.48 -19.32
C LYS A 174 13.17 9.08 -20.66
N GLU A 175 13.61 8.49 -21.76
CA GLU A 175 13.18 8.88 -23.11
C GLU A 175 11.68 8.67 -23.29
N ASP A 176 11.16 7.51 -22.91
CA ASP A 176 9.72 7.21 -22.94
C ASP A 176 8.92 8.22 -22.09
N ARG A 177 9.36 8.51 -20.86
CA ARG A 177 8.71 9.52 -19.98
C ARG A 177 8.70 10.92 -20.61
N ARG A 178 9.82 11.33 -21.24
CA ARG A 178 9.92 12.62 -21.93
C ARG A 178 9.00 12.67 -23.15
N ALA A 179 8.91 11.58 -23.91
CA ALA A 179 8.03 11.46 -25.06
C ALA A 179 6.55 11.55 -24.63
N MET A 180 6.17 10.86 -23.55
CA MET A 180 4.83 10.95 -22.95
C MET A 180 4.49 12.38 -22.53
N TYR A 181 5.37 13.03 -21.75
CA TYR A 181 5.19 14.43 -21.34
C TYR A 181 5.00 15.36 -22.54
N THR A 182 5.82 15.19 -23.59
CA THR A 182 5.73 16.01 -24.81
C THR A 182 4.42 15.75 -25.55
N SER A 183 4.01 14.50 -25.68
CA SER A 183 2.75 14.11 -26.32
C SER A 183 1.54 14.68 -25.60
N ASP A 184 1.52 14.62 -24.27
CA ASP A 184 0.42 15.17 -23.45
C ASP A 184 0.32 16.70 -23.55
N LEU A 185 1.45 17.41 -23.59
CA LEU A 185 1.46 18.86 -23.81
C LEU A 185 0.90 19.22 -25.19
N LEU A 186 1.35 18.55 -26.25
CA LEU A 186 0.88 18.80 -27.61
C LEU A 186 -0.61 18.47 -27.77
N ARG A 187 -1.08 17.37 -27.18
CA ARG A 187 -2.50 17.02 -27.15
C ARG A 187 -3.31 18.10 -26.45
N SER A 188 -2.86 18.57 -25.28
CA SER A 188 -3.51 19.63 -24.52
C SER A 188 -3.59 20.94 -25.31
N MET A 189 -2.52 21.31 -26.02
CA MET A 189 -2.52 22.48 -26.93
C MET A 189 -3.56 22.32 -28.04
N GLY A 190 -3.64 21.15 -28.68
CA GLY A 190 -4.62 20.87 -29.73
C GLY A 190 -6.07 20.92 -29.23
N LEU A 191 -6.32 20.38 -28.03
CA LEU A 191 -7.64 20.42 -27.39
C LEU A 191 -8.07 21.85 -27.05
N ILE A 192 -7.16 22.67 -26.50
CA ILE A 192 -7.43 24.09 -26.22
C ILE A 192 -7.66 24.88 -27.51
N ALA A 193 -6.90 24.61 -28.57
CA ALA A 193 -7.10 25.24 -29.87
C ALA A 193 -8.48 24.88 -30.46
N ALA A 194 -8.92 23.62 -30.34
CA ALA A 194 -10.25 23.20 -30.75
C ALA A 194 -11.35 23.89 -29.92
N ALA A 195 -11.20 23.98 -28.60
CA ALA A 195 -12.14 24.69 -27.74
C ALA A 195 -12.21 26.20 -28.08
N PHE A 196 -11.05 26.82 -28.34
CA PHE A 196 -10.98 28.21 -28.79
C PHE A 196 -11.75 28.40 -30.11
N ALA A 197 -11.52 27.54 -31.09
CA ALA A 197 -12.21 27.61 -32.38
C ALA A 197 -13.73 27.49 -32.23
N LEU A 198 -14.21 26.57 -31.38
CA LEU A 198 -15.65 26.40 -31.12
C LEU A 198 -16.27 27.64 -30.48
N PHE A 199 -15.64 28.22 -29.46
CA PHE A 199 -16.11 29.47 -28.85
C PHE A 199 -16.02 30.65 -29.82
N TRP A 200 -14.98 30.71 -30.65
CA TRP A 200 -14.84 31.76 -31.66
C TRP A 200 -15.91 31.69 -32.74
N LEU A 201 -16.23 30.49 -33.23
CA LEU A 201 -17.33 30.27 -34.18
C LEU A 201 -18.69 30.67 -33.59
N PHE A 202 -18.90 30.43 -32.29
CA PHE A 202 -20.08 30.94 -31.58
C PHE A 202 -20.11 32.47 -31.49
N ILE A 203 -18.98 33.11 -31.18
CA ILE A 203 -18.88 34.59 -31.17
C ILE A 203 -19.21 35.14 -32.56
N LYS A 204 -18.76 34.47 -33.62
CA LYS A 204 -19.06 34.80 -35.03
C LYS A 204 -20.45 34.33 -35.50
N GLU A 205 -21.28 33.82 -34.61
CA GLU A 205 -22.66 33.41 -34.87
C GLU A 205 -22.80 32.30 -35.93
N LYS A 206 -21.71 31.55 -36.18
CA LYS A 206 -21.72 30.40 -37.09
C LYS A 206 -22.27 29.12 -36.45
N VAL A 207 -22.33 29.09 -35.13
CA VAL A 207 -22.77 27.94 -34.32
C VAL A 207 -23.68 28.44 -33.21
N SER A 208 -24.78 27.73 -32.95
CA SER A 208 -25.72 28.07 -31.87
C SER A 208 -25.15 27.72 -30.49
N GLN A 209 -25.66 28.38 -29.44
CA GLN A 209 -25.24 28.11 -28.06
C GLN A 209 -25.38 26.62 -27.70
N THR A 210 -26.51 25.98 -28.04
CA THR A 210 -26.76 24.57 -27.75
C THR A 210 -25.70 23.67 -28.38
N ILE A 211 -25.39 23.90 -29.65
CA ILE A 211 -24.38 23.12 -30.37
C ILE A 211 -23.00 23.35 -29.76
N SER A 212 -22.64 24.60 -29.41
CA SER A 212 -21.36 24.90 -28.75
C SER A 212 -21.23 24.19 -27.40
N VAL A 213 -22.27 24.19 -26.57
CA VAL A 213 -22.26 23.48 -25.29
C VAL A 213 -22.07 21.98 -25.49
N ILE A 214 -22.78 21.36 -26.44
CA ILE A 214 -22.65 19.93 -26.74
C ILE A 214 -21.24 19.61 -27.24
N LEU A 215 -20.69 20.40 -28.17
CA LEU A 215 -19.36 20.14 -28.73
C LEU A 215 -18.25 20.31 -27.69
N ILE A 216 -18.32 21.35 -26.85
CA ILE A 216 -17.35 21.57 -25.77
C ILE A 216 -17.49 20.50 -24.69
N GLY A 217 -18.71 20.12 -24.33
CA GLY A 217 -18.98 19.03 -23.39
C GLY A 217 -18.42 17.70 -23.88
N SER A 218 -18.66 17.36 -25.15
CA SER A 218 -18.08 16.16 -25.78
C SER A 218 -16.56 16.21 -25.81
N LEU A 219 -15.96 17.36 -26.13
CA LEU A 219 -14.51 17.54 -26.13
C LEU A 219 -13.91 17.35 -24.73
N MET A 220 -14.59 17.85 -23.69
CA MET A 220 -14.22 17.66 -22.30
C MET A 220 -14.30 16.19 -21.86
N VAL A 221 -15.36 15.48 -22.25
CA VAL A 221 -15.50 14.04 -21.97
C VAL A 221 -14.42 13.23 -22.69
N LEU A 222 -14.13 13.55 -23.96
CA LEU A 222 -13.08 12.88 -24.73
C LEU A 222 -11.69 13.09 -24.12
N ASP A 223 -11.39 14.31 -23.66
CA ASP A 223 -10.13 14.65 -22.99
C ASP A 223 -9.89 13.76 -21.75
N LEU A 224 -10.89 13.68 -20.87
CA LEU A 224 -10.83 12.83 -19.67
C LEU A 224 -10.76 11.34 -20.04
N TYR A 225 -11.65 10.87 -20.93
CA TYR A 225 -11.73 9.46 -21.31
C TYR A 225 -10.43 8.91 -21.91
N VAL A 226 -9.72 9.69 -22.74
CA VAL A 226 -8.46 9.25 -23.36
C VAL A 226 -7.39 8.93 -22.32
N ILE A 227 -7.40 9.63 -21.19
CA ILE A 227 -6.51 9.37 -20.06
C ILE A 227 -7.06 8.25 -19.17
N ASP A 228 -8.34 8.33 -18.80
CA ASP A 228 -8.99 7.41 -17.86
C ASP A 228 -8.98 5.96 -18.34
N LYS A 229 -9.12 5.72 -19.65
CA LYS A 229 -9.04 4.38 -20.23
C LYS A 229 -7.70 3.68 -20.03
N ASN A 230 -6.63 4.42 -19.74
CA ASN A 230 -5.33 3.81 -19.44
C ASN A 230 -5.30 3.26 -18.00
N TYR A 231 -6.22 3.71 -17.14
CA TYR A 231 -6.34 3.29 -15.74
C TYR A 231 -7.39 2.19 -15.55
N VAL A 232 -8.56 2.34 -16.18
CA VAL A 232 -9.63 1.36 -16.17
C VAL A 232 -10.03 1.05 -17.61
N ASN A 233 -9.70 -0.15 -18.07
CA ASN A 233 -9.97 -0.60 -19.43
C ASN A 233 -10.84 -1.87 -19.44
N ALA A 234 -11.19 -2.33 -20.65
CA ALA A 234 -12.01 -3.50 -20.86
C ALA A 234 -11.48 -4.77 -20.16
N ASP A 235 -10.16 -4.93 -20.00
CA ASP A 235 -9.57 -6.09 -19.32
C ASP A 235 -9.75 -6.05 -17.80
N ASP A 236 -10.06 -4.89 -17.21
CA ASP A 236 -10.33 -4.77 -15.77
C ASP A 236 -11.77 -5.19 -15.42
N PHE A 237 -12.67 -5.31 -16.41
CA PHE A 237 -14.03 -5.80 -16.24
C PHE A 237 -14.08 -7.33 -16.36
N VAL A 238 -13.94 -8.01 -15.24
CA VAL A 238 -13.96 -9.48 -15.16
C VAL A 238 -15.29 -10.03 -14.67
N ASN A 239 -15.57 -11.30 -15.01
CA ASN A 239 -16.75 -12.01 -14.51
C ASN A 239 -16.78 -12.05 -12.97
N ALA A 240 -17.98 -11.95 -12.38
CA ALA A 240 -18.18 -11.97 -10.93
C ALA A 240 -17.53 -13.19 -10.23
N ARG A 241 -17.47 -14.35 -10.91
CA ARG A 241 -16.76 -15.54 -10.41
C ARG A 241 -15.27 -15.28 -10.14
N GLN A 242 -14.58 -14.52 -11.01
CA GLN A 242 -13.16 -14.20 -10.81
C GLN A 242 -12.95 -13.18 -9.68
N VAL A 243 -13.95 -12.34 -9.40
CA VAL A 243 -13.92 -11.41 -8.26
C VAL A 243 -14.14 -12.16 -6.94
N ASN A 244 -15.13 -13.06 -6.91
CA ASN A 244 -15.49 -13.81 -5.70
C ASN A 244 -14.51 -14.94 -5.38
N GLN A 245 -13.84 -15.49 -6.40
CA GLN A 245 -12.80 -16.53 -6.26
C GLN A 245 -11.54 -16.09 -7.01
N PRO A 246 -10.81 -15.09 -6.48
CA PRO A 246 -9.65 -14.51 -7.14
C PRO A 246 -8.47 -15.47 -7.23
N PHE A 247 -8.46 -16.50 -6.38
CA PHE A 247 -7.42 -17.51 -6.34
C PHE A 247 -8.01 -18.89 -6.56
N GLN A 248 -7.29 -19.70 -7.34
CA GLN A 248 -7.56 -21.12 -7.49
C GLN A 248 -6.55 -21.91 -6.65
N PRO A 249 -6.98 -22.97 -5.95
CA PRO A 249 -6.07 -23.80 -5.16
C PRO A 249 -5.12 -24.54 -6.11
N THR A 250 -3.85 -24.64 -5.72
CA THR A 250 -2.87 -25.49 -6.38
C THR A 250 -2.93 -26.90 -5.81
N GLU A 251 -2.25 -27.86 -6.45
CA GLU A 251 -2.12 -29.21 -5.88
C GLU A 251 -1.46 -29.19 -4.49
N ALA A 252 -0.53 -28.26 -4.25
CA ALA A 252 0.07 -28.05 -2.94
C ALA A 252 -0.98 -27.64 -1.89
N ASP A 253 -1.90 -26.73 -2.24
CA ASP A 253 -2.96 -26.33 -1.33
C ASP A 253 -3.91 -27.48 -1.04
N LEU A 254 -4.30 -28.24 -2.07
CA LEU A 254 -5.21 -29.38 -1.92
C LEU A 254 -4.62 -30.42 -0.96
N LYS A 255 -3.32 -30.74 -1.10
CA LYS A 255 -2.61 -31.65 -0.18
C LYS A 255 -2.57 -31.12 1.26
N ILE A 256 -2.35 -29.81 1.44
CA ILE A 256 -2.35 -29.21 2.79
C ILE A 256 -3.76 -29.23 3.41
N LEU A 257 -4.80 -29.01 2.60
CA LEU A 257 -6.20 -29.04 3.04
C LEU A 257 -6.69 -30.44 3.44
N GLU A 258 -5.96 -31.50 3.11
CA GLU A 258 -6.25 -32.85 3.59
C GLU A 258 -5.91 -33.02 5.09
N ASP A 259 -4.95 -32.25 5.61
CA ASP A 259 -4.58 -32.25 7.03
C ASP A 259 -5.74 -31.77 7.91
N LYS A 260 -6.09 -32.58 8.92
CA LYS A 260 -7.21 -32.34 9.82
C LYS A 260 -6.86 -31.50 11.04
N ASP A 261 -5.57 -31.22 11.26
CA ASP A 261 -5.12 -30.31 12.31
C ASP A 261 -5.68 -28.90 12.06
N PRO A 262 -6.55 -28.37 12.93
CA PRO A 262 -7.18 -27.08 12.68
C PRO A 262 -6.25 -25.89 12.89
N ASN A 263 -5.07 -26.08 13.52
CA ASN A 263 -4.25 -24.99 14.05
C ASN A 263 -2.75 -25.18 13.76
N PHE A 264 -2.38 -25.04 12.48
CA PHE A 264 -1.01 -24.86 12.01
C PHE A 264 -0.89 -23.64 11.09
N ARG A 265 0.34 -23.17 10.86
CA ARG A 265 0.64 -22.11 9.89
C ARG A 265 1.31 -22.61 8.63
N VAL A 266 1.13 -21.86 7.56
CA VAL A 266 1.75 -22.11 6.25
C VAL A 266 2.62 -20.92 5.86
N PHE A 267 3.78 -21.19 5.25
CA PHE A 267 4.63 -20.17 4.68
C PHE A 267 4.89 -20.45 3.19
N GLU A 268 4.72 -19.44 2.35
CA GLU A 268 4.99 -19.53 0.91
C GLU A 268 6.05 -18.47 0.56
N PRO A 269 7.36 -18.82 0.52
CA PRO A 269 8.44 -17.87 0.32
C PRO A 269 8.29 -17.03 -0.95
N SER A 270 7.74 -17.60 -2.02
CA SER A 270 7.50 -16.91 -3.31
C SER A 270 6.51 -15.74 -3.18
N GLN A 271 5.61 -15.77 -2.19
CA GLN A 271 4.67 -14.68 -1.88
C GLN A 271 5.19 -13.75 -0.77
N GLY A 272 6.23 -14.16 -0.04
CA GLY A 272 6.75 -13.47 1.13
C GLY A 272 5.67 -13.21 2.19
N MET A 273 5.78 -12.08 2.89
CA MET A 273 4.82 -11.72 3.94
C MET A 273 3.51 -11.11 3.40
N ALA A 274 3.42 -10.74 2.13
CA ALA A 274 2.27 -10.02 1.56
C ALA A 274 1.36 -10.92 0.68
N GLY A 275 1.47 -12.24 0.85
CA GLY A 275 0.71 -13.24 0.10
C GLY A 275 -0.77 -13.30 0.48
N GLY A 276 -1.61 -12.49 -0.16
CA GLY A 276 -3.06 -12.57 -0.01
C GLY A 276 -3.64 -13.93 -0.44
N ARG A 277 -2.97 -14.60 -1.40
CA ARG A 277 -3.32 -15.94 -1.88
C ARG A 277 -3.16 -17.01 -0.79
N THR A 278 -1.99 -17.10 -0.17
CA THR A 278 -1.72 -18.11 0.87
C THR A 278 -2.68 -17.94 2.04
N SER A 279 -2.99 -16.68 2.40
CA SER A 279 -3.95 -16.35 3.46
C SER A 279 -5.41 -16.67 3.11
N TYR A 280 -5.74 -16.79 1.81
CA TYR A 280 -7.08 -17.15 1.36
C TYR A 280 -7.38 -18.64 1.61
N PHE A 281 -6.37 -19.50 1.48
CA PHE A 281 -6.51 -20.95 1.67
C PHE A 281 -6.06 -21.43 3.06
N HIS A 282 -5.05 -20.76 3.65
CA HIS A 282 -4.34 -21.24 4.84
C HIS A 282 -4.09 -20.12 5.85
N LYS A 283 -3.74 -20.51 7.09
CA LYS A 283 -3.24 -19.59 8.12
C LYS A 283 -1.79 -19.18 7.80
N ALA A 284 -1.62 -18.20 6.92
CA ALA A 284 -0.29 -17.72 6.52
C ALA A 284 0.37 -16.90 7.64
N ILE A 285 1.70 -17.05 7.84
CA ILE A 285 2.44 -16.25 8.84
C ILE A 285 2.42 -14.74 8.57
N GLY A 286 2.27 -14.34 7.30
CA GLY A 286 2.15 -12.95 6.89
C GLY A 286 0.76 -12.34 7.08
N GLY A 287 -0.27 -13.18 7.20
CA GLY A 287 -1.67 -12.79 7.19
C GLY A 287 -2.11 -12.08 5.89
N TYR A 288 -3.39 -11.73 5.82
CA TYR A 288 -3.97 -11.02 4.67
C TYR A 288 -3.67 -9.51 4.69
N SER A 289 -3.42 -8.94 5.87
CA SER A 289 -3.27 -7.49 6.03
C SER A 289 -1.97 -6.98 5.41
N ALA A 290 -2.07 -5.90 4.62
CA ALA A 290 -0.92 -5.15 4.15
C ALA A 290 -0.24 -4.33 5.26
N VAL A 291 -0.96 -4.03 6.35
CA VAL A 291 -0.42 -3.33 7.51
C VAL A 291 0.07 -4.38 8.51
N LYS A 292 1.35 -4.30 8.84
CA LYS A 292 2.00 -5.21 9.80
C LYS A 292 2.65 -4.43 10.93
N PRO A 293 2.61 -4.95 12.17
CA PRO A 293 3.47 -4.46 13.23
C PRO A 293 4.94 -4.49 12.81
N GLN A 294 5.67 -3.42 13.13
CA GLN A 294 7.08 -3.25 12.74
C GLN A 294 7.95 -4.45 13.13
N ARG A 295 7.76 -5.01 14.33
CA ARG A 295 8.52 -6.17 14.81
C ARG A 295 8.30 -7.44 13.98
N ILE A 296 7.10 -7.65 13.42
CA ILE A 296 6.86 -8.79 12.52
C ILE A 296 7.63 -8.59 11.21
N GLN A 297 7.65 -7.37 10.68
CA GLN A 297 8.44 -7.06 9.49
C GLN A 297 9.93 -7.27 9.74
N GLN A 298 10.45 -6.79 10.88
CA GLN A 298 11.84 -7.01 11.28
C GLN A 298 12.17 -8.50 11.45
N LEU A 299 11.30 -9.30 12.09
CA LEU A 299 11.50 -10.74 12.20
C LEU A 299 11.61 -11.39 10.81
N TYR A 300 10.79 -10.95 9.85
CA TYR A 300 10.92 -11.44 8.49
C TYR A 300 12.25 -11.04 7.84
N ASP A 301 12.58 -9.74 7.86
CA ASP A 301 13.75 -9.19 7.16
C ASP A 301 15.07 -9.76 7.69
N TYR A 302 15.18 -9.95 9.01
CA TYR A 302 16.42 -10.40 9.65
C TYR A 302 16.51 -11.92 9.84
N GLN A 303 15.37 -12.64 9.93
CA GLN A 303 15.39 -14.08 10.24
C GLN A 303 14.79 -14.93 9.13
N ILE A 304 13.52 -14.71 8.76
CA ILE A 304 12.81 -15.60 7.82
C ILE A 304 13.39 -15.48 6.41
N ALA A 305 13.72 -14.27 5.96
CA ALA A 305 14.35 -14.03 4.66
C ALA A 305 15.74 -14.68 4.55
N ASN A 306 16.40 -14.95 5.68
CA ASN A 306 17.67 -15.66 5.78
C ASN A 306 17.49 -17.17 6.02
N ASN A 307 16.30 -17.72 5.78
CA ASN A 307 15.96 -19.13 5.93
C ASN A 307 16.14 -19.70 7.35
N ASN A 308 15.95 -18.89 8.39
CA ASN A 308 16.01 -19.38 9.77
C ASN A 308 14.81 -20.30 10.10
N ILE A 309 15.04 -21.61 10.05
CA ILE A 309 14.02 -22.64 10.31
C ILE A 309 13.54 -22.61 11.78
N GLN A 310 14.40 -22.25 12.73
CA GLN A 310 14.00 -22.15 14.15
C GLN A 310 12.90 -21.09 14.34
N VAL A 311 12.98 -19.98 13.60
CA VAL A 311 11.92 -18.97 13.60
C VAL A 311 10.61 -19.50 12.98
N LEU A 312 10.69 -20.31 11.93
CA LEU A 312 9.50 -20.98 11.38
C LEU A 312 8.90 -21.99 12.39
N ASN A 313 9.74 -22.71 13.12
CA ASN A 313 9.32 -23.67 14.15
C ASN A 313 8.54 -22.98 15.27
N MET A 314 9.06 -21.87 15.82
CA MET A 314 8.40 -21.13 16.89
C MET A 314 7.10 -20.43 16.44
N LEU A 315 6.98 -20.14 15.15
CA LEU A 315 5.74 -19.62 14.53
C LEU A 315 4.75 -20.74 14.16
N ASN A 316 4.99 -21.99 14.58
CA ASN A 316 4.13 -23.14 14.30
C ASN A 316 3.87 -23.34 12.80
N VAL A 317 4.89 -23.11 11.97
CA VAL A 317 4.81 -23.36 10.52
C VAL A 317 4.99 -24.84 10.27
N LYS A 318 3.90 -25.52 9.87
CA LYS A 318 3.89 -26.95 9.57
C LYS A 318 4.13 -27.23 8.09
N TYR A 319 3.74 -26.31 7.21
CA TYR A 319 3.96 -26.45 5.77
C TYR A 319 4.67 -25.23 5.18
N VAL A 320 5.65 -25.50 4.33
CA VAL A 320 6.32 -24.50 3.50
C VAL A 320 6.05 -24.84 2.04
N ILE A 321 5.37 -23.95 1.31
CA ILE A 321 5.09 -24.12 -0.12
C ILE A 321 6.30 -23.56 -0.89
N GLN A 322 7.17 -24.44 -1.36
CA GLN A 322 8.31 -24.05 -2.20
C GLN A 322 7.93 -24.12 -3.68
N THR A 323 8.71 -23.44 -4.52
CA THR A 323 8.55 -23.49 -5.97
C THR A 323 9.71 -24.30 -6.55
N THR A 324 9.41 -25.31 -7.37
CA THR A 324 10.43 -26.09 -8.09
C THR A 324 11.16 -25.23 -9.12
N GLU A 325 12.27 -25.72 -9.66
CA GLU A 325 12.98 -25.05 -10.77
C GLU A 325 12.08 -24.84 -12.00
N GLU A 326 11.11 -25.74 -12.19
CA GLU A 326 10.09 -25.68 -13.25
C GLU A 326 8.92 -24.74 -12.93
N GLY A 327 8.93 -24.07 -11.77
CA GLY A 327 7.91 -23.11 -11.38
C GLY A 327 6.67 -23.70 -10.68
N GLN A 328 6.67 -25.00 -10.35
CA GLN A 328 5.51 -25.66 -9.73
C GLN A 328 5.55 -25.56 -8.19
N PRO A 329 4.43 -25.23 -7.53
CA PRO A 329 4.37 -25.18 -6.07
C PRO A 329 4.30 -26.59 -5.48
N ILE A 330 5.18 -26.88 -4.53
CA ILE A 330 5.23 -28.15 -3.79
C ILE A 330 5.12 -27.90 -2.27
N PRO A 331 4.28 -28.66 -1.55
CA PRO A 331 4.18 -28.53 -0.11
C PRO A 331 5.28 -29.36 0.57
N LEU A 332 6.15 -28.71 1.33
CA LEU A 332 7.11 -29.37 2.21
C LEU A 332 6.62 -29.33 3.65
N GLN A 333 6.59 -30.48 4.31
CA GLN A 333 6.22 -30.56 5.71
C GLN A 333 7.43 -30.22 6.59
N ASN A 334 7.20 -29.39 7.60
CA ASN A 334 8.13 -29.10 8.68
C ASN A 334 7.75 -29.96 9.90
N PRO A 335 8.46 -31.08 10.16
CA PRO A 335 8.15 -31.94 11.30
C PRO A 335 8.56 -31.31 12.65
N ASN A 336 9.36 -30.24 12.63
CA ASN A 336 9.95 -29.63 13.81
C ASN A 336 9.18 -28.41 14.32
N ALA A 337 7.95 -28.19 13.85
CA ALA A 337 7.10 -27.12 14.36
C ALA A 337 6.92 -27.25 15.89
N ASN A 338 7.08 -26.14 16.62
CA ASN A 338 7.06 -26.18 18.08
C ASN A 338 5.65 -26.43 18.65
N GLY A 339 4.61 -26.25 17.84
CA GLY A 339 3.21 -26.28 18.24
C GLY A 339 2.67 -24.91 18.61
N ASN A 340 1.39 -24.86 19.00
CA ASN A 340 0.71 -23.62 19.37
C ASN A 340 1.24 -23.01 20.68
N ALA A 341 1.76 -23.84 21.57
CA ALA A 341 2.49 -23.42 22.76
C ALA A 341 3.44 -24.53 23.23
N TRP A 342 4.49 -24.19 23.98
CA TRP A 342 5.43 -25.17 24.55
C TRP A 342 6.16 -24.60 25.78
N PHE A 343 6.67 -25.48 26.64
CA PHE A 343 7.55 -25.10 27.75
C PHE A 343 9.03 -25.07 27.33
N VAL A 344 9.77 -24.10 27.87
CA VAL A 344 11.23 -23.96 27.70
C VAL A 344 11.96 -24.24 29.02
N SER A 345 13.21 -24.69 28.94
CA SER A 345 14.05 -24.98 30.11
C SER A 345 14.98 -23.82 30.47
N ASN A 346 15.42 -23.03 29.49
CA ASN A 346 16.41 -21.97 29.69
C ASN A 346 15.95 -20.63 29.12
N ILE A 347 16.29 -19.53 29.81
CA ILE A 347 16.00 -18.18 29.38
C ILE A 347 17.30 -17.39 29.24
N LYS A 348 17.56 -16.97 28.01
CA LYS A 348 18.64 -16.06 27.66
C LYS A 348 18.16 -14.61 27.80
N THR A 349 18.62 -13.94 28.85
CA THR A 349 18.34 -12.52 29.06
C THR A 349 19.21 -11.66 28.14
N VAL A 350 18.60 -10.69 27.45
CA VAL A 350 19.27 -9.72 26.57
C VAL A 350 18.96 -8.28 26.96
N LYS A 351 19.78 -7.32 26.53
CA LYS A 351 19.66 -5.93 27.00
C LYS A 351 18.62 -5.09 26.28
N ASN A 352 18.32 -5.45 25.02
CA ASN A 352 17.46 -4.66 24.12
C ASN A 352 16.98 -5.52 22.94
N ALA A 353 16.16 -4.90 22.09
CA ALA A 353 15.56 -5.52 20.91
C ALA A 353 16.59 -6.01 19.86
N ASP A 354 17.73 -5.33 19.70
CA ASP A 354 18.75 -5.68 18.71
C ASP A 354 19.49 -6.97 19.13
N GLU A 355 19.81 -7.08 20.42
CA GLU A 355 20.36 -8.32 20.98
C GLU A 355 19.32 -9.45 20.96
N GLU A 356 18.03 -9.13 21.20
CA GLU A 356 16.93 -10.11 21.15
C GLU A 356 16.77 -10.75 19.78
N ILE A 357 16.75 -9.95 18.70
CA ILE A 357 16.58 -10.49 17.34
C ILE A 357 17.82 -11.25 16.87
N ARG A 358 19.04 -10.81 17.21
CA ARG A 358 20.29 -11.51 16.87
C ARG A 358 20.44 -12.82 17.63
N ALA A 359 19.94 -12.89 18.85
CA ALA A 359 19.99 -14.13 19.62
C ALA A 359 19.20 -15.27 18.97
N LEU A 360 18.25 -14.96 18.07
CA LEU A 360 17.49 -15.96 17.31
C LEU A 360 18.32 -16.68 16.24
N ASP A 361 19.49 -16.16 15.84
CA ASP A 361 20.36 -16.72 14.80
C ASP A 361 20.76 -18.18 15.10
N SER A 362 20.88 -18.53 16.38
CA SER A 362 21.30 -19.86 16.84
C SER A 362 20.44 -20.42 17.97
N LEU A 363 19.26 -19.82 18.24
CA LEU A 363 18.40 -20.23 19.34
C LEU A 363 17.72 -21.57 19.03
N ASP A 364 17.85 -22.53 19.95
CA ASP A 364 16.95 -23.69 19.97
C ASP A 364 15.59 -23.27 20.54
N THR A 365 14.70 -22.83 19.65
CA THR A 365 13.42 -22.25 20.05
C THR A 365 12.51 -23.22 20.82
N LYS A 366 12.75 -24.54 20.74
CA LYS A 366 11.95 -25.55 21.45
C LYS A 366 12.33 -25.65 22.92
N ASN A 367 13.58 -25.36 23.26
CA ASN A 367 14.13 -25.55 24.61
C ASN A 367 14.55 -24.24 25.28
N GLU A 368 14.83 -23.20 24.50
CA GLU A 368 15.31 -21.91 24.99
C GLU A 368 14.38 -20.77 24.57
N ALA A 369 14.32 -19.75 25.42
CA ALA A 369 13.69 -18.48 25.10
C ALA A 369 14.65 -17.32 25.29
N VAL A 370 14.53 -16.29 24.46
CA VAL A 370 15.23 -15.02 24.63
C VAL A 370 14.24 -13.99 25.13
N VAL A 371 14.60 -13.28 26.19
CA VAL A 371 13.73 -12.30 26.85
C VAL A 371 14.52 -11.03 27.16
N ASP A 372 13.93 -9.88 26.83
CA ASP A 372 14.49 -8.57 27.18
C ASP A 372 14.55 -8.40 28.71
N LYS A 373 15.63 -7.80 29.22
CA LYS A 373 15.83 -7.52 30.64
C LYS A 373 14.64 -6.82 31.32
N GLU A 374 13.84 -6.04 30.58
CA GLU A 374 12.66 -5.38 31.13
C GLU A 374 11.57 -6.39 31.51
N PHE A 375 11.34 -7.39 30.66
CA PHE A 375 10.37 -8.46 30.88
C PHE A 375 10.84 -9.52 31.87
N MET A 376 12.16 -9.69 32.02
CA MET A 376 12.72 -10.59 33.03
C MET A 376 12.31 -10.24 34.46
N LYS A 377 11.88 -8.99 34.74
CA LYS A 377 11.39 -8.58 36.05
C LYS A 377 10.11 -9.30 36.47
N SER A 378 9.32 -9.78 35.50
CA SER A 378 8.06 -10.51 35.72
C SER A 378 8.25 -12.04 35.69
N VAL A 379 9.50 -12.53 35.64
CA VAL A 379 9.83 -13.96 35.65
C VAL A 379 10.65 -14.31 36.89
N SER A 380 10.27 -15.38 37.58
CA SER A 380 10.88 -15.78 38.86
C SER A 380 12.25 -16.44 38.74
N SER A 381 12.57 -17.02 37.57
CA SER A 381 13.82 -17.76 37.34
C SER A 381 14.30 -17.61 35.90
N LYS A 382 15.60 -17.86 35.68
CA LYS A 382 16.20 -17.96 34.34
C LYS A 382 16.20 -19.39 33.79
N SER A 383 15.91 -20.37 34.64
CA SER A 383 15.84 -21.78 34.25
C SER A 383 14.66 -22.47 34.93
N PHE A 384 14.08 -23.42 34.20
CA PHE A 384 12.94 -24.22 34.63
C PHE A 384 13.19 -25.69 34.35
N VAL A 385 12.64 -26.55 35.21
CA VAL A 385 12.67 -28.00 34.97
C VAL A 385 11.66 -28.31 33.87
N LYS A 386 12.16 -28.81 32.74
CA LYS A 386 11.33 -29.25 31.62
C LYS A 386 11.14 -30.76 31.67
N ASP A 387 9.97 -31.18 32.16
CA ASP A 387 9.53 -32.57 32.15
C ASP A 387 9.11 -32.97 30.72
N SER A 388 9.47 -34.16 30.25
CA SER A 388 9.06 -34.66 28.93
C SER A 388 7.56 -34.93 28.84
N LEU A 389 6.89 -35.09 29.99
CA LEU A 389 5.44 -35.23 30.10
C LEU A 389 4.71 -33.89 30.20
N ALA A 390 5.45 -32.76 30.31
CA ALA A 390 4.83 -31.45 30.37
C ALA A 390 4.24 -31.06 29.01
N THR A 391 2.96 -30.70 28.99
CA THR A 391 2.23 -30.36 27.76
C THR A 391 1.43 -29.07 27.93
N ILE A 392 1.22 -28.39 26.82
CA ILE A 392 0.28 -27.27 26.73
C ILE A 392 -0.42 -27.35 25.37
N THR A 393 -1.75 -27.44 25.41
CA THR A 393 -2.58 -27.74 24.24
C THR A 393 -3.56 -26.61 24.02
N LEU A 394 -3.73 -26.20 22.75
CA LEU A 394 -4.75 -25.24 22.33
C LEU A 394 -6.08 -25.96 22.14
N GLU A 395 -7.04 -25.69 23.01
CA GLU A 395 -8.37 -26.32 23.00
C GLU A 395 -9.34 -25.56 22.10
N GLU A 396 -9.28 -24.22 22.15
CA GLU A 396 -10.19 -23.36 21.40
C GLU A 396 -9.43 -22.18 20.78
N TYR A 397 -9.67 -21.96 19.49
CA TYR A 397 -9.09 -20.86 18.74
C TYR A 397 -10.17 -19.99 18.10
N LYS A 398 -10.20 -18.72 18.48
CA LYS A 398 -10.96 -17.64 17.84
C LYS A 398 -10.06 -16.40 17.73
N PRO A 399 -10.27 -15.51 16.75
CA PRO A 399 -9.46 -14.30 16.59
C PRO A 399 -9.37 -13.42 17.85
N ASN A 400 -10.40 -13.44 18.70
CA ASN A 400 -10.51 -12.65 19.93
C ASN A 400 -10.48 -13.51 21.21
N TYR A 401 -10.30 -14.83 21.11
CA TYR A 401 -10.32 -15.71 22.27
C TYR A 401 -9.50 -16.99 22.03
N LEU A 402 -8.58 -17.29 22.94
CA LEU A 402 -7.77 -18.50 22.90
C LEU A 402 -7.86 -19.20 24.25
N LYS A 403 -8.08 -20.52 24.23
CA LYS A 403 -8.11 -21.36 25.43
C LYS A 403 -7.07 -22.44 25.34
N TYR A 404 -6.21 -22.53 26.35
CA TYR A 404 -5.19 -23.57 26.47
C TYR A 404 -5.39 -24.37 27.76
N THR A 405 -5.04 -25.66 27.71
CA THR A 405 -4.86 -26.50 28.88
C THR A 405 -3.38 -26.79 29.03
N SER A 406 -2.78 -26.45 30.18
CA SER A 406 -1.41 -26.86 30.51
C SER A 406 -1.41 -27.97 31.55
N GLN A 407 -0.44 -28.87 31.46
CA GLN A 407 -0.14 -29.87 32.48
C GLN A 407 1.37 -29.93 32.66
N ASN A 408 1.85 -29.54 33.84
CA ASN A 408 3.27 -29.61 34.19
C ASN A 408 3.41 -29.91 35.68
N THR A 409 4.28 -30.84 36.07
CA THR A 409 4.56 -31.15 37.49
C THR A 409 5.37 -30.06 38.17
N ASN A 410 6.07 -29.25 37.38
CA ASN A 410 6.90 -28.14 37.82
C ASN A 410 6.30 -26.81 37.37
N LYS A 411 6.72 -25.73 38.02
CA LYS A 411 6.55 -24.39 37.47
C LYS A 411 7.38 -24.27 36.18
N GLY A 412 6.87 -23.59 35.16
CA GLY A 412 7.57 -23.44 33.90
C GLY A 412 7.21 -22.17 33.14
N LEU A 413 8.11 -21.70 32.28
CA LEU A 413 7.80 -20.67 31.29
C LEU A 413 7.24 -21.32 30.03
N ALA A 414 5.99 -21.00 29.70
CA ALA A 414 5.37 -21.37 28.43
C ALA A 414 5.51 -20.25 27.40
N ILE A 415 5.96 -20.60 26.20
CA ILE A 415 5.95 -19.74 25.02
C ILE A 415 4.71 -20.09 24.21
N PHE A 416 3.96 -19.07 23.79
CA PHE A 416 2.82 -19.22 22.91
C PHE A 416 3.21 -18.75 21.53
N SER A 417 2.84 -19.50 20.50
CA SER A 417 3.05 -19.11 19.10
C SER A 417 2.10 -17.99 18.68
N GLU A 418 1.91 -16.98 19.51
CA GLU A 418 0.99 -15.87 19.32
C GLU A 418 1.75 -14.56 19.47
N ILE A 419 1.42 -13.57 18.63
CA ILE A 419 2.16 -12.31 18.60
C ILE A 419 1.83 -11.49 19.86
N TYR A 420 2.86 -11.10 20.59
CA TYR A 420 2.77 -10.21 21.75
C TYR A 420 2.22 -8.84 21.34
N TYR A 421 1.13 -8.46 22.00
CA TYR A 421 0.53 -7.14 21.87
C TYR A 421 0.08 -6.66 23.25
N PRO A 422 0.63 -5.54 23.76
CA PRO A 422 0.45 -5.14 25.15
C PRO A 422 -0.92 -4.53 25.49
N LYS A 423 -1.81 -4.35 24.50
CA LYS A 423 -3.10 -3.67 24.68
C LYS A 423 -4.26 -4.59 24.33
N GLY A 424 -5.38 -4.46 25.05
CA GLY A 424 -6.65 -5.12 24.76
C GLY A 424 -6.73 -6.61 25.13
N TRP A 425 -5.62 -7.31 25.39
CA TRP A 425 -5.66 -8.71 25.83
C TRP A 425 -5.77 -8.81 27.35
N LYS A 426 -6.85 -9.42 27.84
CA LYS A 426 -7.00 -9.91 29.22
C LYS A 426 -6.61 -11.37 29.26
N ILE A 427 -5.74 -11.73 30.21
CA ILE A 427 -5.13 -13.05 30.29
C ILE A 427 -5.35 -13.59 31.68
N THR A 428 -5.81 -14.84 31.76
CA THR A 428 -6.04 -15.48 33.05
C THR A 428 -5.48 -16.89 33.10
N ILE A 429 -5.07 -17.31 34.29
CA ILE A 429 -4.73 -18.68 34.66
C ILE A 429 -5.74 -19.09 35.74
N ASP A 430 -6.60 -20.06 35.42
CA ASP A 430 -7.74 -20.48 36.26
C ASP A 430 -8.62 -19.31 36.73
N GLY A 431 -8.90 -18.37 35.83
CA GLY A 431 -9.71 -17.18 36.11
C GLY A 431 -9.01 -16.08 36.90
N LYS A 432 -7.76 -16.28 37.34
CA LYS A 432 -6.94 -15.23 37.97
C LYS A 432 -6.12 -14.51 36.92
N GLU A 433 -6.07 -13.19 37.00
CA GLU A 433 -5.32 -12.36 36.05
C GLU A 433 -3.83 -12.71 36.06
N ALA A 434 -3.24 -12.80 34.86
CA ALA A 434 -1.85 -13.12 34.64
C ALA A 434 -1.21 -12.10 33.68
N GLU A 435 0.03 -11.73 33.96
CA GLU A 435 0.79 -10.81 33.12
C GLU A 435 1.57 -11.59 32.05
N GLN A 436 1.33 -11.28 30.77
CA GLN A 436 2.17 -11.78 29.67
C GLN A 436 3.46 -11.00 29.56
N ILE A 437 4.51 -11.69 29.14
CA ILE A 437 5.75 -11.08 28.71
C ILE A 437 5.99 -11.29 27.22
N ARG A 438 6.92 -10.50 26.66
CA ARG A 438 7.45 -10.75 25.32
C ARG A 438 8.65 -11.68 25.39
N ALA A 439 8.65 -12.70 24.56
CA ALA A 439 9.76 -13.61 24.35
C ALA A 439 10.02 -13.81 22.85
N ASN A 440 11.24 -14.21 22.52
CA ASN A 440 11.67 -14.51 21.15
C ASN A 440 11.27 -13.41 20.16
N TYR A 441 11.49 -12.15 20.56
CA TYR A 441 11.26 -10.93 19.79
C TYR A 441 9.80 -10.54 19.52
N VAL A 442 8.93 -11.50 19.23
CA VAL A 442 7.52 -11.25 18.85
C VAL A 442 6.50 -12.09 19.61
N LEU A 443 6.89 -13.14 20.32
CA LEU A 443 5.96 -14.10 20.90
C LEU A 443 5.55 -13.72 22.33
N ARG A 444 4.41 -14.25 22.75
CA ARG A 444 3.95 -14.16 24.15
C ARG A 444 4.57 -15.26 24.98
N ALA A 445 4.81 -14.98 26.25
CA ALA A 445 5.11 -16.01 27.23
C ALA A 445 4.42 -15.75 28.56
N LEU A 446 4.17 -16.83 29.30
CA LEU A 446 3.62 -16.82 30.66
C LEU A 446 4.41 -17.77 31.55
N GLU A 447 4.72 -17.33 32.76
CA GLU A 447 5.14 -18.24 33.82
C GLU A 447 3.89 -18.92 34.39
N ILE A 448 3.82 -20.24 34.24
CA ILE A 448 2.68 -21.05 34.68
C ILE A 448 3.10 -21.83 35.93
N PRO A 449 2.28 -21.82 37.01
CA PRO A 449 2.55 -22.64 38.19
C PRO A 449 2.54 -24.15 37.89
N ALA A 450 3.03 -24.93 38.83
CA ALA A 450 2.93 -26.39 38.75
C ALA A 450 1.47 -26.84 38.84
N VAL A 451 1.21 -28.04 38.32
CA VAL A 451 -0.08 -28.73 38.18
C VAL A 451 -0.79 -28.35 36.86
N LYS A 452 -2.02 -28.82 36.70
CA LYS A 452 -2.87 -28.57 35.55
C LYS A 452 -3.55 -27.21 35.69
N HIS A 453 -3.53 -26.41 34.63
CA HIS A 453 -4.17 -25.10 34.58
C HIS A 453 -4.92 -24.87 33.27
N THR A 454 -5.95 -24.04 33.34
CA THR A 454 -6.62 -23.47 32.17
C THR A 454 -6.10 -22.05 31.94
N ILE A 455 -5.60 -21.76 30.75
CA ILE A 455 -5.14 -20.43 30.36
C ILE A 455 -6.09 -19.87 29.31
N GLU A 456 -6.59 -18.66 29.54
CA GLU A 456 -7.51 -17.97 28.64
C GLU A 456 -6.93 -16.62 28.24
N PHE A 457 -6.86 -16.37 26.94
CA PHE A 457 -6.57 -15.06 26.36
C PHE A 457 -7.86 -14.52 25.75
N LYS A 458 -8.31 -13.35 26.19
CA LYS A 458 -9.52 -12.70 25.66
C LYS A 458 -9.19 -11.28 25.20
N PHE A 459 -9.55 -10.94 23.97
CA PHE A 459 -9.33 -9.60 23.42
C PHE A 459 -10.58 -8.71 23.61
N GLU A 460 -10.41 -7.64 24.37
CA GLU A 460 -11.39 -6.60 24.69
C GLU A 460 -10.78 -5.23 24.30
N PRO A 461 -10.97 -4.78 23.04
CA PRO A 461 -10.31 -3.60 22.48
C PRO A 461 -10.76 -2.26 23.04
#